data_AF-A0A8C8AGQ5-F1
#
_entry.id   AF-A0A8C8AGQ5-F1
#
_cell.length_a   1.000
_cell.length_b   1.000
_cell.length_c   1.000
_cell.angle_alpha   90.00
_cell.angle_beta   90.00
_cell.angle_gamma   90.00
#
_symmetry.space_group_name_H-M   'P 1'
#
loop_
_entity.id
_entity.type
_entity.pdbx_description
1 polymer ?
#
loop_
_entity_poly.entity_id
_entity_poly.type
_entity_poly.pdbx_seq_one_letter_code
_entity_poly.pdbx_strand_id
1 'polypeptide(L)' 'MAAEGGRVQISFPQHAAALLESLNRLRLEGKFCDVAVHVGGRIFPAHKSVLAAASPFF' A
#
# COMPACT_ATOMS: atom_id res chain seq x y z
N MET A 1 0.42 42.92 -7.01
CA MET A 1 1.20 41.75 -7.44
C MET A 1 1.46 40.89 -6.21
N ALA A 2 0.61 39.91 -5.95
CA ALA A 2 0.75 39.02 -4.79
C ALA A 2 1.86 37.99 -5.06
N ALA A 3 2.74 37.82 -4.09
CA ALA A 3 3.90 36.91 -4.17
C ALA A 3 3.43 35.47 -4.39
N GLU A 4 3.91 34.85 -5.46
CA GLU A 4 3.77 33.40 -5.65
C GLU A 4 4.64 32.69 -4.61
N GLY A 5 3.98 32.07 -3.63
CA GLY A 5 4.65 31.17 -2.69
C GLY A 5 5.27 30.02 -3.46
N GLY A 6 6.60 30.00 -3.56
CA GLY A 6 7.34 28.95 -4.25
C GLY A 6 7.05 27.58 -3.63
N ARG A 7 6.53 26.65 -4.44
CA ARG A 7 6.32 25.25 -4.03
C ARG A 7 7.66 24.53 -4.01
N VAL A 8 8.02 23.94 -2.88
CA VAL A 8 9.17 23.03 -2.76
C VAL A 8 8.68 21.60 -3.04
N GLN A 9 9.23 20.96 -4.07
CA GLN A 9 8.98 19.56 -4.36
C GLN A 9 10.13 18.71 -3.82
N ILE A 10 9.80 17.70 -3.00
CA ILE A 10 10.75 16.72 -2.47
C ILE A 10 10.36 15.35 -3.02
N SER A 11 11.35 14.59 -3.50
CA SER A 11 11.16 13.23 -4.00
C SER A 11 12.11 12.26 -3.30
N PHE A 12 11.60 11.08 -2.98
CA PHE A 12 12.36 9.98 -2.40
C PHE A 12 12.17 8.76 -3.32
N PRO A 13 13.07 8.53 -4.29
CA PRO A 13 12.86 7.54 -5.35
C PRO A 13 12.62 6.11 -4.83
N GLN A 14 13.16 5.76 -3.67
CA GLN A 14 13.05 4.42 -3.08
C GLN A 14 11.86 4.26 -2.12
N HIS A 15 11.11 5.33 -1.84
CA HIS A 15 10.06 5.30 -0.81
C HIS A 15 8.94 4.31 -1.14
N ALA A 16 8.49 4.26 -2.40
CA ALA A 16 7.43 3.35 -2.83
C ALA A 16 7.83 1.87 -2.65
N ALA A 17 9.07 1.52 -3.00
CA ALA A 17 9.59 0.17 -2.85
C ALA A 17 9.68 -0.24 -1.36
N ALA A 18 10.26 0.63 -0.52
CA ALA A 18 10.38 0.39 0.92
C ALA A 18 9.00 0.29 1.63
N LEU A 19 8.03 1.09 1.18
CA LEU A 19 6.65 1.02 1.66
C LEU A 19 6.02 -0.33 1.32
N LEU A 20 6.14 -0.79 0.08
CA LEU A 20 5.57 -2.07 -0.36
C LEU A 20 6.23 -3.26 0.35
N GLU A 21 7.54 -3.21 0.58
CA GLU A 21 8.27 -4.20 1.39
C GLU A 21 7.73 -4.25 2.82
N SER A 22 7.52 -3.08 3.44
CA SER A 22 6.96 -2.97 4.79
C SER A 22 5.54 -3.54 4.86
N LEU A 23 4.68 -3.23 3.89
CA LEU A 23 3.31 -3.75 3.81
C LEU A 23 3.30 -5.28 3.63
N ASN A 24 4.18 -5.82 2.78
CA ASN A 24 4.30 -7.26 2.62
C ASN A 24 4.76 -7.95 3.91
N ARG A 25 5.72 -7.37 4.64
CA ARG A 25 6.13 -7.90 5.96
C ARG A 25 4.96 -7.88 6.96
N LEU A 26 4.21 -6.79 7.04
CA LEU A 26 3.01 -6.72 7.89
C LEU A 26 1.97 -7.78 7.51
N ARG A 27 1.76 -8.01 6.21
CA ARG A 27 0.86 -9.07 5.70
C ARG A 27 1.29 -10.45 6.18
N LEU A 28 2.59 -10.76 6.09
CA LEU A 28 3.16 -12.04 6.52
C LEU A 28 3.06 -12.23 8.05
N GLU A 29 3.19 -11.15 8.82
CA GLU A 29 2.98 -11.13 10.27
C GLU A 29 1.48 -11.13 10.66
N GLY A 30 0.56 -11.04 9.69
CA GLY A 30 -0.89 -10.94 9.94
C GLY A 30 -1.33 -9.60 10.56
N LYS A 31 -0.48 -8.57 10.51
CA LYS A 31 -0.73 -7.27 11.15
C LYS A 31 -1.49 -6.33 10.23
N PHE A 32 -2.50 -5.69 10.82
CA PHE A 32 -3.35 -4.69 10.16
C PHE A 32 -4.06 -5.21 8.89
N CYS A 33 -4.06 -6.52 8.65
CA CYS A 33 -4.85 -7.14 7.60
C CYS A 33 -6.33 -6.98 7.95
N ASP A 34 -7.08 -6.33 7.06
CA ASP A 34 -8.49 -5.98 7.22
C ASP A 34 -9.40 -6.76 6.26
N VAL A 35 -8.82 -7.67 5.46
CA VAL A 35 -9.50 -8.60 4.56
C VAL A 35 -8.79 -9.95 4.52
N ALA A 36 -9.56 -11.01 4.26
CA ALA A 36 -9.06 -12.35 3.99
C ALA A 36 -9.65 -12.87 2.67
N VAL A 37 -8.80 -13.30 1.75
CA VAL A 37 -9.21 -13.86 0.45
C VAL A 37 -9.23 -15.38 0.55
N HIS A 38 -10.35 -16.00 0.17
CA HIS A 38 -10.53 -17.44 0.18
C HIS A 38 -10.35 -18.01 -1.23
N VAL A 39 -9.36 -18.88 -1.42
CA VAL A 39 -9.06 -19.50 -2.73
C VAL A 39 -8.83 -20.99 -2.54
N GLY A 40 -9.71 -21.82 -3.12
CA GLY A 40 -9.55 -23.29 -3.08
C GLY A 40 -9.38 -23.86 -1.68
N GLY A 41 -10.14 -23.35 -0.70
CA GLY A 41 -10.06 -23.80 0.70
C GLY A 41 -8.91 -23.22 1.53
N ARG A 42 -8.06 -22.38 0.93
CA ARG A 42 -6.99 -21.65 1.63
C ARG A 42 -7.40 -20.20 1.89
N ILE A 43 -6.91 -19.65 2.99
CA ILE A 43 -7.19 -18.28 3.43
C ILE A 43 -5.92 -17.44 3.34
N PHE A 44 -6.02 -16.27 2.71
CA PHE A 44 -4.92 -15.32 2.53
C PHE A 44 -5.28 -13.97 3.16
N PRO A 45 -4.73 -13.64 4.33
CA PRO A 45 -4.91 -12.31 4.91
C PRO A 45 -4.17 -11.26 4.04
N ALA A 46 -4.80 -10.11 3.85
CA ALA A 46 -4.28 -9.02 3.01
C ALA A 46 -4.77 -7.66 3.51
N HIS A 47 -4.31 -6.59 2.84
CA HIS A 47 -4.75 -5.21 3.06
C HIS A 47 -5.65 -4.78 1.90
N LYS A 48 -6.87 -4.31 2.20
CA LYS A 48 -7.83 -3.85 1.18
C LYS A 48 -7.26 -2.77 0.28
N SER A 49 -6.58 -1.79 0.87
CA SER A 49 -5.97 -0.67 0.15
C SER A 49 -4.95 -1.13 -0.89
N VAL A 50 -4.15 -2.15 -0.56
CA VAL A 50 -3.15 -2.71 -1.48
C VAL A 50 -3.82 -3.46 -2.62
N LEU A 51 -4.86 -4.26 -2.32
CA LEU A 51 -5.60 -5.00 -3.35
C LEU A 51 -6.31 -4.06 -4.33
N ALA A 52 -7.04 -3.07 -3.83
CA ALA A 52 -7.77 -2.10 -4.65
C ALA A 52 -6.84 -1.23 -5.51
N ALA A 53 -5.64 -0.89 -5.00
CA ALA A 53 -4.64 -0.16 -5.79
C ALA A 53 -4.00 -1.03 -6.89
N ALA A 54 -3.90 -2.35 -6.67
CA ALA A 54 -3.23 -3.27 -7.59
C ALA A 54 -4.15 -3.86 -8.66
N SER A 55 -5.46 -3.91 -8.43
CA SER A 55 -6.43 -4.53 -9.34
C SER A 55 -7.81 -3.91 -9.19
N PRO A 56 -8.49 -3.53 -10.29
CA PRO A 56 -9.86 -3.01 -10.25
C PRO A 56 -10.92 -4.05 -9.87
N PHE A 57 -10.54 -5.33 -9.77
CA PHE A 57 -11.42 -6.38 -9.28
C PHE A 57 -11.65 -6.30 -7.76
N PHE A 58 -10.64 -5.82 -7.02
CA PHE A 58 -10.67 -5.71 -5.56
C PHE A 58 -11.05 -4.29 -5.12
#